data_AF-A0AAN9HH51-F1
#
_entry.id   AF-A0AAN9HH51-F1
#
_cell.length_a   1.000
_cell.length_b   1.000
_cell.length_c   1.000
_cell.angle_alpha   90.00
_cell.angle_beta   90.00
_cell.angle_gamma   90.00
#
_symmetry.space_group_name_H-M   'P 1'
#
loop_
_entity.id
_entity.type
_entity.pdbx_description
1 polymer ?
#
loop_
_entity_poly.entity_id
_entity_poly.type
_entity_poly.pdbx_seq_one_letter_code
_entity_poly.pdbx_strand_id
1 'polypeptide(L)'
;MRMKSALNLLSLLCLCAAQKKLTQDTSEWDHRDKPNGKSCSNLTQVLDNWKYAIMYQVKDMLVNDHASILPEYIRIQPLSDAVGDLYKQFDTLKENLAKLTNKFDKVESFVDEIQAGKFPKPKLWTSPRVSVRRIPQQIPAKSPVKVPGKALWAQRRARRGPGT
;
A
#
# COMPACT_ATOMS: atom_id res chain seq x y z
N MET A 1 17.09 -47.59 21.39
CA MET A 1 18.27 -46.98 22.06
C MET A 1 19.52 -46.88 21.17
N ARG A 2 19.75 -47.78 20.20
CA ARG A 2 20.98 -47.81 19.37
C ARG A 2 21.22 -46.59 18.46
N MET A 3 20.16 -46.00 17.87
CA MET A 3 20.31 -44.84 16.96
C MET A 3 20.75 -43.55 17.67
N LYS A 4 20.33 -43.36 18.94
CA LYS A 4 20.74 -42.20 19.74
C LYS A 4 22.23 -42.29 20.12
N SER A 5 22.72 -43.49 20.46
CA SER A 5 24.16 -43.72 20.64
C SER A 5 24.97 -43.51 19.37
N ALA A 6 24.46 -43.91 18.21
CA ALA A 6 25.14 -43.70 16.93
C ALA A 6 25.26 -42.19 16.59
N LEU A 7 24.20 -41.40 16.83
CA LEU A 7 24.22 -39.95 16.65
C LEU A 7 25.19 -39.25 17.62
N ASN A 8 25.23 -39.70 18.88
CA ASN A 8 26.17 -39.17 19.87
C ASN A 8 27.64 -39.53 19.54
N LEU A 9 27.89 -40.74 19.01
CA LEU A 9 29.23 -41.12 18.55
C LEU A 9 29.65 -40.34 17.31
N LEU A 10 28.71 -40.08 16.39
CA LEU A 10 28.98 -39.28 15.20
C LEU A 10 29.25 -37.81 15.54
N SER A 11 28.51 -37.23 16.49
CA SER A 11 28.78 -35.87 16.96
C SER A 11 30.13 -35.77 17.67
N LEU A 12 30.48 -36.76 18.52
CA LEU A 12 31.78 -36.82 19.17
C LEU A 12 32.92 -36.93 18.13
N LEU A 13 32.76 -37.76 17.10
CA LEU A 13 33.73 -37.90 16.01
C LEU A 13 33.89 -36.59 15.20
N CYS A 14 32.80 -35.88 14.91
CA CYS A 14 32.86 -34.59 14.22
C CYS A 14 33.57 -33.52 15.05
N LEU A 15 33.29 -33.43 16.35
CA LEU A 15 33.99 -32.50 17.24
C LEU A 15 35.48 -32.86 17.39
N CYS A 16 35.81 -34.15 17.50
CA CYS A 16 37.20 -34.60 17.56
C CYS A 16 37.97 -34.35 16.25
N ALA A 17 37.32 -34.48 15.08
CA ALA A 17 37.95 -34.18 13.80
C ALA A 17 38.17 -32.67 13.59
N ALA A 18 37.22 -31.84 14.01
CA ALA A 18 37.34 -30.38 13.93
C ALA A 18 38.44 -29.85 14.87
N GLN A 19 38.53 -30.39 16.09
CA GLN A 19 39.56 -30.01 17.05
C GLN A 19 40.96 -30.40 16.58
N LYS A 20 41.10 -31.60 15.98
CA LYS A 20 42.37 -32.04 15.39
C LYS A 20 42.85 -31.15 14.25
N LYS A 21 41.95 -30.66 13.39
CA LYS A 21 42.32 -29.74 12.30
C LYS A 21 42.81 -28.40 12.84
N LEU A 22 42.13 -27.84 13.84
CA LEU A 22 42.55 -26.58 14.47
C LEU A 22 43.89 -26.71 15.20
N THR A 23 44.12 -27.82 15.91
CA THR A 23 45.42 -28.08 16.59
C THR A 23 46.53 -28.47 15.63
N GLN A 24 46.22 -29.05 14.45
CA GLN A 24 47.22 -29.37 13.42
C GLN A 24 47.68 -28.11 12.68
N ASP A 25 46.76 -27.20 12.34
CA ASP A 25 47.10 -25.92 11.72
C ASP A 25 47.89 -25.00 12.69
N THR A 26 47.74 -25.18 14.02
CA THR A 26 48.57 -24.51 15.03
C THR A 26 49.87 -25.26 15.36
N SER A 27 49.90 -26.60 15.31
CA SER A 27 51.10 -27.38 15.67
C SER A 27 52.14 -27.47 14.55
N GLU A 28 51.77 -27.23 13.28
CA GLU A 28 52.73 -27.12 12.18
C GLU A 28 53.73 -25.96 12.39
N TRP A 29 53.33 -24.93 13.15
CA TRP A 29 54.21 -23.84 13.55
C TRP A 29 55.04 -24.12 14.82
N ASP A 30 54.67 -25.12 15.63
CA ASP A 30 55.24 -25.37 16.97
C ASP A 30 56.24 -26.56 16.99
N HIS A 31 56.31 -27.36 15.92
CA HIS A 31 57.20 -28.53 15.84
C HIS A 31 58.66 -28.22 15.45
N ARG A 32 59.05 -26.95 15.36
CA ARG A 32 60.44 -26.56 15.08
C ARG A 32 61.30 -26.30 16.32
N ASP A 33 60.76 -26.39 17.53
CA ASP A 33 61.51 -26.00 18.72
C ASP A 33 61.79 -27.17 19.66
N LYS A 34 62.99 -27.74 19.47
CA LYS A 34 63.74 -28.41 20.55
C LYS A 34 63.91 -27.41 21.72
N PRO A 35 63.96 -27.87 22.98
CA PRO A 35 64.12 -27.00 24.14
C PRO A 35 65.55 -26.46 24.22
N ASN A 36 65.87 -25.44 23.43
CA ASN A 36 67.11 -24.70 23.56
C ASN A 36 66.81 -23.34 24.19
N GLY A 37 67.50 -23.09 25.31
CA GLY A 37 67.25 -21.97 26.18
C GLY A 37 67.34 -20.60 25.50
N LYS A 38 66.53 -19.68 26.04
CA LYS A 38 66.76 -18.23 25.99
C LYS A 38 66.80 -17.65 24.56
N SER A 39 65.72 -17.84 23.79
CA SER A 39 65.48 -16.98 22.63
C SER A 39 64.96 -15.64 23.13
N CYS A 40 65.86 -14.72 23.50
CA CYS A 40 65.54 -13.30 23.51
C CYS A 40 65.41 -12.88 22.05
N SER A 41 64.24 -13.12 21.45
CA SER A 41 63.92 -12.57 20.13
C SER A 41 64.07 -11.05 20.21
N ASN A 42 64.66 -10.46 19.17
CA ASN A 42 64.83 -9.01 19.10
C ASN A 42 63.43 -8.37 19.25
N LEU A 43 63.24 -7.54 20.28
CA LEU A 43 61.97 -6.87 20.56
C LEU A 43 61.38 -6.22 19.30
N THR A 44 62.23 -5.65 18.45
CA THR A 44 61.85 -5.04 17.17
C THR A 44 61.20 -6.05 16.23
N GLN A 45 61.73 -7.27 16.13
CA GLN A 45 61.18 -8.33 15.29
C GLN A 45 59.83 -8.84 15.82
N VAL A 46 59.71 -8.94 17.15
CA VAL A 46 58.43 -9.28 17.78
C VAL A 46 57.40 -8.21 17.44
N LEU A 47 57.73 -6.94 17.66
CA LEU A 47 56.85 -5.81 17.36
C LEU A 47 56.47 -5.73 15.87
N ASP A 48 57.42 -5.97 14.96
CA ASP A 48 57.14 -6.01 13.53
C ASP A 48 56.20 -7.17 13.16
N ASN A 49 56.41 -8.35 13.73
CA ASN A 49 55.50 -9.49 13.53
C ASN A 49 54.08 -9.16 14.01
N TRP A 50 53.95 -8.56 15.20
CA TRP A 50 52.65 -8.12 15.72
C TRP A 50 52.02 -7.04 14.84
N LYS A 51 52.79 -6.06 14.37
CA LYS A 51 52.33 -5.03 13.42
C LYS A 51 51.77 -5.67 12.16
N TYR A 52 52.48 -6.63 11.56
CA TYR A 52 52.02 -7.33 10.37
C TYR A 52 50.77 -8.17 10.64
N ALA A 53 50.73 -8.91 11.74
CA ALA A 53 49.57 -9.72 12.11
C ALA A 53 48.31 -8.87 12.28
N ILE A 54 48.41 -7.76 13.00
CA ILE A 54 47.30 -6.83 13.21
C ILE A 54 46.87 -6.18 11.88
N MET A 55 47.83 -5.67 11.10
CA MET A 55 47.52 -5.00 9.83
C MET A 55 46.88 -5.95 8.83
N TYR A 56 47.35 -7.19 8.78
CA TYR A 56 46.77 -8.22 7.94
C TYR A 56 45.35 -8.56 8.39
N GLN A 57 45.14 -8.78 9.68
CA GLN A 57 43.82 -9.08 10.24
C GLN A 57 42.82 -7.94 9.99
N VAL A 58 43.22 -6.69 10.24
CA VAL A 58 42.36 -5.51 10.01
C VAL A 58 42.03 -5.38 8.52
N LYS A 59 43.03 -5.52 7.64
CA LYS A 59 42.81 -5.50 6.19
C LYS A 59 41.87 -6.62 5.75
N ASP A 60 42.09 -7.82 6.24
CA ASP A 60 41.29 -9.00 5.92
C ASP A 60 39.83 -8.80 6.34
N MET A 61 39.60 -8.31 7.56
CA MET A 61 38.25 -7.94 8.01
C MET A 61 37.65 -6.84 7.13
N LEU A 62 38.38 -5.79 6.77
CA LEU A 62 37.86 -4.71 5.91
C LEU A 62 37.46 -5.19 4.51
N VAL A 63 38.24 -6.11 3.93
CA VAL A 63 38.03 -6.56 2.54
C VAL A 63 37.03 -7.71 2.49
N ASN A 64 37.17 -8.69 3.37
CA ASN A 64 36.46 -9.97 3.30
C ASN A 64 35.26 -10.04 4.26
N ASP A 65 35.28 -9.30 5.38
CA ASP A 65 34.23 -9.30 6.41
C ASP A 65 33.75 -7.88 6.76
N HIS A 66 33.39 -7.13 5.72
CA HIS A 66 32.96 -5.73 5.83
C HIS A 66 31.66 -5.54 6.65
N ALA A 67 30.87 -6.60 6.83
CA ALA A 67 29.63 -6.56 7.60
C ALA A 67 29.85 -6.48 9.12
N SER A 68 31.00 -6.93 9.63
CA SER A 68 31.32 -6.88 11.07
C SER A 68 31.88 -5.52 11.53
N ILE A 69 32.37 -4.70 10.59
CA ILE A 69 33.00 -3.40 10.88
C ILE A 69 32.03 -2.23 10.63
N LEU A 70 31.18 -2.35 9.60
CA LEU A 70 30.16 -1.34 9.37
C LEU A 70 29.08 -1.47 10.44
N PRO A 71 28.58 -0.35 11.00
CA PRO A 71 27.30 -0.37 11.69
C PRO A 71 26.29 -1.13 10.81
N GLU A 72 25.46 -1.98 11.41
CA GLU A 72 24.45 -2.71 10.65
C GLU A 72 23.40 -1.74 10.10
N TYR A 73 23.69 -1.08 8.97
CA TYR A 73 22.80 -0.15 8.30
C TYR A 73 21.52 -0.84 7.82
N ILE A 74 21.56 -2.16 7.69
CA ILE A 74 20.39 -3.01 7.47
C ILE A 74 19.35 -2.84 8.60
N ARG A 75 19.78 -2.57 9.84
CA ARG A 75 18.87 -2.30 10.97
C ARG A 75 18.27 -0.90 10.96
N ILE A 76 18.81 0.03 10.18
CA ILE A 76 18.29 1.39 10.06
C ILE A 76 17.12 1.45 9.06
N GLN A 77 17.12 0.59 8.04
CA GLN A 77 16.04 0.51 7.05
C GLN A 77 14.64 0.30 7.66
N PRO A 78 14.39 -0.69 8.56
CA PRO A 78 13.07 -0.87 9.16
C PRO A 78 12.63 0.33 10.01
N LEU A 79 13.57 1.09 10.60
CA LEU A 79 13.25 2.34 11.29
C LEU A 79 12.80 3.41 10.30
N SER A 80 13.51 3.56 9.17
CA SER A 80 13.15 4.50 8.11
C SER A 80 11.76 4.19 7.54
N ASP A 81 11.47 2.91 7.31
CA ASP A 81 10.18 2.47 6.80
C ASP A 81 9.05 2.74 7.82
N ALA A 82 9.28 2.46 9.11
CA ALA A 82 8.33 2.74 10.18
C ALA A 82 8.00 4.25 10.31
N VAL A 83 9.01 5.12 10.15
CA VAL A 83 8.81 6.58 10.13
C VAL A 83 7.99 6.99 8.90
N GLY A 84 8.28 6.42 7.73
CA GLY A 84 7.51 6.64 6.51
C GLY A 84 6.04 6.23 6.66
N ASP A 85 5.77 5.10 7.31
CA ASP A 85 4.41 4.64 7.59
C ASP A 85 3.69 5.51 8.62
N LEU A 86 4.40 6.02 9.63
CA LEU A 86 3.85 7.00 10.58
C LEU A 86 3.37 8.27 9.88
N TYR A 87 4.14 8.75 8.89
CA TYR A 87 3.76 9.93 8.11
C TYR A 87 2.45 9.71 7.34
N LYS A 88 2.28 8.53 6.73
CA LYS A 88 1.01 8.16 6.06
C LYS A 88 -0.16 8.09 7.04
N GLN A 89 0.05 7.55 8.24
CA GLN A 89 -0.98 7.51 9.28
C GLN A 89 -1.36 8.92 9.75
N PHE A 90 -0.38 9.81 9.88
CA PHE A 90 -0.59 11.21 10.23
C PHE A 90 -1.38 11.95 9.15
N ASP A 91 -1.06 11.76 7.88
CA ASP A 91 -1.85 12.37 6.80
C ASP A 91 -3.27 11.80 6.73
N THR A 92 -3.44 10.50 6.97
CA THR A 92 -4.78 9.89 7.10
C THR A 92 -5.57 10.53 8.26
N LEU A 93 -4.90 10.79 9.39
CA LEU A 93 -5.51 11.47 10.53
C LEU A 93 -5.90 12.91 10.19
N LYS A 94 -5.05 13.65 9.48
CA LYS A 94 -5.35 15.00 8.99
C LYS A 94 -6.56 15.02 8.07
N GLU A 95 -6.67 14.07 7.14
CA GLU A 95 -7.86 13.96 6.29
C GLU A 95 -9.12 13.69 7.12
N ASN A 96 -9.02 12.81 8.13
CA ASN A 96 -10.16 12.49 9.00
C ASN A 96 -10.58 13.70 9.83
N LEU A 97 -9.63 14.49 10.33
CA LEU A 97 -9.91 15.76 11.01
C LEU A 97 -10.60 16.75 10.07
N ALA A 98 -10.08 16.95 8.86
CA ALA A 98 -10.71 17.81 7.86
C ALA A 98 -12.15 17.35 7.53
N LYS A 99 -12.36 16.03 7.38
CA LYS A 99 -13.69 15.43 7.19
C LYS A 99 -14.60 15.69 8.39
N LEU A 100 -14.09 15.65 9.62
CA LEU A 100 -14.86 15.92 10.84
C LEU A 100 -15.21 17.40 10.96
N THR A 101 -14.25 18.31 10.74
CA THR A 101 -14.49 19.77 10.72
C THR A 101 -15.58 20.12 9.71
N ASN A 102 -15.50 19.60 8.49
CA ASN A 102 -16.54 19.82 7.47
C ASN A 102 -17.94 19.27 7.90
N LYS A 103 -17.99 18.25 8.77
CA LYS A 103 -19.27 17.78 9.35
C LYS A 103 -19.75 18.72 10.44
N PHE A 104 -18.85 19.24 11.27
CA PHE A 104 -19.18 20.25 12.28
C PHE A 104 -19.70 21.53 11.65
N ASP A 105 -19.07 22.04 10.58
CA ASP A 105 -19.54 23.23 9.86
C ASP A 105 -20.97 23.05 9.34
N LYS A 106 -21.30 21.84 8.85
CA LYS A 106 -22.68 21.52 8.41
C LYS A 106 -23.65 21.48 9.59
N VAL A 107 -23.25 20.90 10.72
CA VAL A 107 -24.08 20.87 11.93
C VAL A 107 -24.29 22.28 12.48
N GLU A 108 -23.25 23.11 12.50
CA GLU A 108 -23.32 24.53 12.89
C GLU A 108 -24.29 25.28 11.97
N SER A 109 -24.17 25.13 10.65
CA SER A 109 -25.13 25.75 9.70
C SER A 109 -26.57 25.28 9.90
N PHE A 110 -26.78 24.01 10.28
CA PHE A 110 -28.10 23.47 10.57
C PHE A 110 -28.68 24.05 11.87
N VAL A 111 -27.83 24.22 12.89
CA VAL A 111 -28.22 24.87 14.14
C VAL A 111 -28.54 26.35 13.90
N ASP A 112 -27.75 27.05 13.08
CA ASP A 112 -28.00 28.43 12.67
C ASP A 112 -29.34 28.57 11.93
N GLU A 113 -29.68 27.64 11.03
CA GLU A 113 -30.97 27.64 10.33
C GLU A 113 -32.15 27.45 11.30
N ILE A 114 -32.03 26.55 12.27
CA ILE A 114 -33.04 26.35 13.32
C ILE A 114 -33.17 27.61 14.17
N GLN A 115 -32.05 28.19 14.60
CA GLN A 115 -32.04 29.40 15.43
C GLN A 115 -32.59 30.62 14.67
N ALA A 116 -32.36 30.69 13.36
CA ALA A 116 -32.97 31.67 12.46
C ALA A 116 -34.47 31.41 12.20
N GLY A 117 -35.08 30.42 12.85
CA GLY A 117 -36.50 30.09 12.76
C GLY A 117 -36.90 29.36 11.47
N LYS A 118 -35.93 28.90 10.66
CA LYS A 118 -36.16 28.14 9.43
C LYS A 118 -36.17 26.65 9.74
N PHE A 119 -37.28 26.15 10.28
CA PHE A 119 -37.45 24.70 10.45
C PHE A 119 -37.47 24.00 9.09
N PRO A 120 -36.78 22.86 8.92
CA PRO A 120 -36.87 22.08 7.70
C PRO A 120 -38.32 21.65 7.51
N LYS A 121 -38.97 22.18 6.47
CA LYS A 121 -40.32 21.74 6.08
C LYS A 121 -40.23 20.24 5.82
N PRO A 122 -41.00 19.37 6.51
CA PRO A 122 -41.02 17.96 6.18
C PRO A 122 -41.36 17.84 4.70
N LYS A 123 -40.56 17.05 3.96
CA LYS A 123 -40.83 16.72 2.57
C LYS A 123 -42.19 16.02 2.55
N LEU A 124 -43.23 16.80 2.35
CA LEU A 124 -44.59 16.35 2.20
C LEU A 124 -44.53 15.34 1.05
N TRP A 125 -44.82 14.07 1.36
CA TRP A 125 -45.05 13.07 0.33
C TRP A 125 -46.17 13.59 -0.55
N THR A 126 -45.83 14.20 -1.68
CA THR A 126 -46.79 14.46 -2.75
C THR A 126 -47.09 13.11 -3.38
N SER A 127 -48.15 12.47 -2.87
CA SER A 127 -48.80 11.36 -3.56
C SER A 127 -49.02 11.75 -5.03
N PRO A 128 -48.62 10.92 -6.01
CA PRO A 128 -48.92 11.21 -7.40
C PRO A 128 -50.45 11.25 -7.55
N ARG A 129 -51.02 12.46 -7.68
CA ARG A 129 -52.41 12.58 -8.13
C ARG A 129 -52.46 12.03 -9.54
N VAL A 130 -52.92 10.79 -9.66
CA VAL A 130 -53.35 10.22 -10.93
C VAL A 130 -54.42 11.15 -11.48
N SER A 131 -54.08 11.92 -12.49
CA SER A 131 -55.02 12.72 -13.25
C SER A 131 -55.96 11.76 -13.97
N VAL A 132 -57.16 11.57 -13.45
CA VAL A 132 -58.26 10.91 -14.16
C VAL A 132 -58.56 11.77 -15.39
N ARG A 133 -58.06 11.35 -16.56
CA ARG A 133 -58.45 11.90 -17.86
C ARG A 133 -59.95 11.63 -18.04
N ARG A 134 -60.78 12.66 -17.84
CA ARG A 134 -62.16 12.64 -18.34
C ARG A 134 -62.11 12.72 -19.86
N ILE A 135 -62.55 11.67 -20.51
CA ILE A 135 -62.86 11.64 -21.94
C ILE A 135 -64.11 12.52 -22.15
N PRO A 136 -64.11 13.49 -23.08
CA PRO A 136 -65.34 14.21 -23.42
C PRO A 136 -66.25 13.28 -24.23
N GLN A 137 -67.44 12.99 -23.71
CA GLN A 137 -68.54 12.42 -24.50
C GLN A 137 -69.08 13.52 -25.42
N GLN A 138 -68.84 13.40 -26.72
CA GLN A 138 -69.55 14.21 -27.71
C GLN A 138 -70.91 13.59 -28.00
N ILE A 139 -71.97 14.36 -27.75
CA ILE A 139 -73.34 14.06 -28.14
C ILE A 139 -73.50 14.53 -29.61
N PRO A 140 -73.98 13.69 -30.55
CA PRO A 140 -74.24 14.15 -31.91
C PRO A 140 -75.55 14.93 -31.97
N ALA A 141 -75.48 16.22 -32.26
CA ALA A 141 -76.64 17.04 -32.60
C ALA A 141 -77.12 16.68 -34.02
N LYS A 142 -78.38 16.25 -34.14
CA LYS A 142 -79.07 15.95 -35.39
C LYS A 142 -79.34 17.26 -36.16
N SER A 143 -78.85 17.39 -37.39
CA SER A 143 -79.26 18.43 -38.34
C SER A 143 -80.41 17.94 -39.23
N PRO A 144 -81.41 18.78 -39.56
CA PRO A 144 -82.55 18.34 -40.34
C PRO A 144 -82.28 18.34 -41.86
N VAL A 145 -83.04 17.46 -42.49
CA VAL A 145 -83.12 17.07 -43.89
C VAL A 145 -83.37 18.26 -44.83
N LYS A 146 -82.64 18.31 -45.95
CA LYS A 146 -83.11 18.97 -47.18
C LYS A 146 -82.49 18.33 -48.43
N VAL A 147 -83.35 17.81 -49.30
CA VAL A 147 -83.10 17.21 -50.63
C VAL A 147 -84.35 17.57 -51.47
N PRO A 148 -84.38 17.60 -52.83
CA PRO A 148 -83.34 17.36 -53.85
C PRO A 148 -83.25 18.48 -54.92
N GLY A 149 -82.25 18.40 -55.82
CA GLY A 149 -82.42 18.98 -57.16
C GLY A 149 -81.16 19.15 -58.03
N LYS A 150 -80.82 18.10 -58.79
CA LYS A 150 -80.27 18.09 -60.17
C LYS A 150 -79.02 18.94 -60.54
N ALA A 151 -77.96 18.17 -60.84
CA ALA A 151 -77.24 18.11 -62.12
C ALA A 151 -76.17 19.15 -62.53
N LEU A 152 -75.15 18.59 -63.21
CA LEU A 152 -74.34 19.15 -64.30
C LEU A 152 -72.99 19.86 -64.00
N TRP A 153 -71.94 19.02 -63.96
CA TRP A 153 -70.72 19.03 -64.80
C TRP A 153 -69.66 20.14 -64.69
N ALA A 154 -68.41 19.68 -64.90
CA ALA A 154 -67.22 20.38 -65.42
C ALA A 154 -66.47 21.34 -64.46
N GLN A 155 -65.26 21.02 -63.98
CA GLN A 155 -63.96 20.88 -64.68
C GLN A 155 -63.17 22.21 -64.84
N ARG A 156 -61.88 22.14 -64.48
CA ARG A 156 -60.76 23.14 -64.59
C ARG A 156 -60.71 24.18 -63.45
N ARG A 157 -59.56 24.56 -62.90
CA ARG A 157 -58.18 24.52 -63.41
C ARG A 157 -57.18 24.65 -62.24
N ALA A 158 -56.00 24.07 -62.45
CA ALA A 158 -54.81 24.12 -61.61
C ALA A 158 -54.25 25.54 -61.38
N ARG A 159 -53.47 25.69 -60.30
CA ARG A 159 -52.06 26.19 -60.25
C ARG A 159 -51.69 26.46 -58.78
N ARG A 160 -50.74 25.69 -58.23
CA ARG A 160 -49.28 25.97 -58.16
C ARG A 160 -48.96 27.22 -57.32
N GLY A 161 -48.20 27.04 -56.25
CA GLY A 161 -47.56 28.12 -55.50
C GLY A 161 -46.75 27.62 -54.30
N PRO A 162 -45.40 27.67 -54.31
CA PRO A 162 -44.49 27.20 -53.25
C PRO A 162 -44.33 28.27 -52.14
N GLY A 163 -43.82 28.02 -50.94
CA GLY A 163 -42.73 27.12 -50.57
C GLY A 163 -41.44 27.93 -50.43
N THR A 164 -41.23 28.51 -49.24
CA THR A 164 -39.95 28.79 -48.57
C THR A 164 -40.22 28.86 -47.08
#